data_AF-A0A4P8HP39-F1
#
_entry.id   AF-A0A4P8HP39-F1
#
_cell.length_a   1.000
_cell.length_b   1.000
_cell.length_c   1.000
_cell.angle_alpha   90.00
_cell.angle_beta   90.00
_cell.angle_gamma   90.00
#
_symmetry.space_group_name_H-M   'P 1'
#
loop_
_entity.id
_entity.type
_entity.pdbx_description
1 polymer ?
#
loop_
_entity_poly.entity_id
_entity_poly.type
_entity_poly.pdbx_seq_one_letter_code
_entity_poly.pdbx_strand_id
1 'polypeptide(L)'
;MGKQEYLDALGKAMTGLPPETAARTLAYYEQRFIDGLVAGRSEAEIAADLDEPRKIAMTLRANVHLQSFEQRRTPARFGRMLASFAGLAVFNLFMVVPAAVFAALLIAVYTCSFAFYVGGIAVAASGLAGANEMILAGPLHHMVDIDDDGEARGERLQTRVSIGERGIEVRQQRSPGLQQELDEESSRSGRLLDNAEAMADGSVRISVDPEGASRATQTVLGFGLVVGGIALFLLSLVVTRYSAIGLRRYAQMNHSLLRGR
;
A
#
# COMPACT_ATOMS: atom_id res chain seq x y z
N MET A 1 -19.33 70.81 31.51
CA MET A 1 -17.88 70.54 31.54
C MET A 1 -17.20 71.59 30.70
N GLY A 2 -16.13 72.21 31.19
CA GLY A 2 -15.33 73.17 30.41
C GLY A 2 -14.30 72.47 29.50
N LYS A 3 -13.65 73.22 28.61
CA LYS A 3 -12.63 72.68 27.68
C LYS A 3 -11.54 71.89 28.41
N GLN A 4 -10.95 72.49 29.44
CA GLN A 4 -9.85 71.88 30.20
C GLN A 4 -10.28 70.58 30.90
N GLU A 5 -11.49 70.56 31.43
CA GLU A 5 -12.07 69.42 32.13
C GLU A 5 -12.29 68.22 31.20
N TYR A 6 -12.79 68.49 29.98
CA TYR A 6 -12.97 67.46 28.95
C TYR A 6 -11.64 66.90 28.44
N LEU A 7 -10.66 67.76 28.16
CA LEU A 7 -9.35 67.33 27.68
C LEU A 7 -8.57 66.53 28.74
N ASP A 8 -8.66 66.92 30.02
CA ASP A 8 -8.04 66.17 31.11
C ASP A 8 -8.71 64.80 31.31
N ALA A 9 -10.05 64.74 31.23
CA ALA A 9 -10.79 63.47 31.27
C ALA A 9 -10.45 62.55 30.08
N LEU A 10 -10.29 63.11 28.87
CA LEU A 10 -9.89 62.37 27.68
C LEU A 10 -8.46 61.86 27.77
N GLY A 11 -7.52 62.70 28.22
CA GLY A 11 -6.14 62.32 28.48
C GLY A 11 -6.03 61.16 29.48
N LYS A 12 -6.74 61.27 30.61
CA LYS A 12 -6.81 60.20 31.63
C LYS A 12 -7.45 58.92 31.08
N ALA A 13 -8.50 59.02 30.28
CA ALA A 13 -9.16 57.85 29.69
C ALA A 13 -8.26 57.12 28.67
N MET A 14 -7.36 57.86 27.99
CA MET A 14 -6.42 57.31 27.01
C MET A 14 -5.12 56.75 27.62
N THR A 15 -4.97 56.73 28.94
CA THR A 15 -3.79 56.18 29.62
C THR A 15 -3.54 54.72 29.21
N GLY A 16 -2.36 54.45 28.62
CA GLY A 16 -1.97 53.13 28.12
C GLY A 16 -2.26 52.87 26.64
N LEU A 17 -2.67 53.90 25.88
CA LEU A 17 -2.64 53.88 24.41
C LEU A 17 -1.27 54.36 23.88
N PRO A 18 -0.92 54.09 22.60
CA PRO A 18 0.30 54.61 22.00
C PRO A 18 0.37 56.14 22.11
N PRO A 19 1.52 56.71 22.54
CA PRO A 19 1.63 58.13 22.87
C PRO A 19 1.34 59.04 21.67
N GLU A 20 1.71 58.60 20.48
CA GLU A 20 1.47 59.33 19.23
C GLU A 20 -0.03 59.44 18.90
N THR A 21 -0.79 58.35 19.09
CA THR A 21 -2.24 58.34 18.85
C THR A 21 -2.99 59.20 19.87
N ALA A 22 -2.58 59.15 21.13
CA ALA A 22 -3.16 59.96 22.20
C ALA A 22 -2.92 61.47 21.96
N ALA A 23 -1.68 61.86 21.62
CA ALA A 23 -1.33 63.26 21.34
C ALA A 23 -2.10 63.81 20.13
N ARG A 24 -2.18 63.05 19.04
CA ARG A 24 -2.95 63.43 17.85
C ARG A 24 -4.44 63.60 18.15
N THR A 25 -4.99 62.72 18.97
CA THR A 25 -6.42 62.77 19.35
C THR A 25 -6.70 63.98 20.25
N LEU A 26 -5.84 64.27 21.23
CA LEU A 26 -5.97 65.47 22.08
C LEU A 26 -5.92 66.75 21.24
N ALA A 27 -4.94 66.86 20.32
CA ALA A 27 -4.81 68.01 19.44
C ALA A 27 -6.06 68.23 18.57
N TYR A 28 -6.67 67.16 18.06
CA TYR A 28 -7.90 67.23 17.27
C TYR A 28 -9.08 67.82 18.07
N TYR A 29 -9.32 67.32 19.28
CA TYR A 29 -10.41 67.84 20.12
C TYR A 29 -10.11 69.24 20.64
N GLU A 30 -8.85 69.56 20.93
CA GLU A 30 -8.45 70.92 21.27
C GLU A 30 -8.79 71.90 20.13
N GLN A 31 -8.44 71.55 18.89
CA GLN A 31 -8.79 72.35 17.71
C GLN A 31 -10.31 72.53 17.58
N ARG A 32 -11.08 71.45 17.80
CA ARG A 32 -12.55 71.47 17.75
C ARG A 32 -13.16 72.45 18.76
N PHE A 33 -12.60 72.53 19.98
CA PHE A 33 -13.01 73.51 20.98
C PHE A 33 -12.67 74.94 20.56
N ILE A 34 -11.49 75.15 19.98
CA ILE A 34 -11.08 76.48 19.47
C ILE A 34 -12.03 76.94 18.36
N ASP A 35 -12.32 76.07 17.40
CA ASP A 35 -13.21 76.39 16.28
C ASP A 35 -14.64 76.70 16.74
N GLY A 36 -15.15 75.96 17.73
CA GLY A 36 -16.47 76.21 18.32
C GLY A 36 -16.55 77.53 19.08
N LEU A 37 -15.48 77.91 19.78
CA LEU A 37 -15.37 79.20 20.46
C LEU A 37 -15.33 80.37 19.47
N VAL A 38 -14.59 80.21 18.37
CA VAL A 38 -14.55 81.21 17.28
C VAL A 38 -15.92 81.36 16.60
N ALA A 39 -16.69 80.27 16.53
CA ALA A 39 -18.08 80.29 16.04
C ALA A 39 -19.09 80.88 17.04
N GLY A 40 -18.65 81.36 18.21
CA GLY A 40 -19.50 81.99 19.22
C GLY A 40 -20.29 81.02 20.10
N ARG A 41 -19.99 79.70 20.04
CA ARG A 41 -20.60 78.71 20.94
C ARG A 41 -19.91 78.74 22.31
N SER A 42 -20.65 78.46 23.37
CA SER A 42 -20.07 78.32 24.71
C SER A 42 -19.31 76.99 24.86
N GLU A 43 -18.29 76.94 25.72
CA GLU A 43 -17.52 75.69 25.96
C GLU A 43 -18.43 74.53 26.40
N ALA A 44 -19.47 74.83 27.17
CA ALA A 44 -20.43 73.84 27.67
C ALA A 44 -21.28 73.25 26.53
N GLU A 45 -21.70 74.07 25.57
CA GLU A 45 -22.45 73.62 24.39
C GLU A 45 -21.59 72.77 23.46
N ILE A 46 -20.30 73.08 23.33
CA ILE A 46 -19.36 72.29 22.53
C ILE A 46 -19.15 70.94 23.20
N ALA A 47 -18.90 70.91 24.51
CA ALA A 47 -18.71 69.67 25.25
C ALA A 47 -19.94 68.75 25.25
N ALA A 48 -21.15 69.31 25.25
CA ALA A 48 -22.39 68.54 25.18
C ALA A 48 -22.62 67.87 23.81
N ASP A 49 -22.01 68.41 22.75
CA ASP A 49 -22.09 67.92 21.37
C ASP A 49 -21.03 66.82 21.10
N LEU A 50 -20.06 66.66 22.00
CA LEU A 50 -18.99 65.66 21.90
C LEU A 50 -19.39 64.34 22.59
N ASP A 51 -18.91 63.23 22.05
CA ASP A 51 -19.02 61.91 22.70
C ASP A 51 -18.28 61.89 24.05
N GLU A 52 -18.68 60.97 24.93
CA GLU A 52 -18.00 60.79 26.22
C GLU A 52 -16.52 60.40 26.05
N PRO A 53 -15.59 61.02 26.81
CA PRO A 53 -14.16 60.74 26.70
C PRO A 53 -13.77 59.28 26.86
N ARG A 54 -14.49 58.54 27.73
CA ARG A 54 -14.28 57.11 27.97
C ARG A 54 -14.62 56.26 26.77
N LYS A 55 -15.68 56.60 26.04
CA LYS A 55 -16.15 55.88 24.85
C LYS A 55 -15.14 56.04 23.71
N ILE A 56 -14.59 57.25 23.53
CA ILE A 56 -13.53 57.53 22.56
C ILE A 56 -12.27 56.72 22.86
N ALA A 57 -11.83 56.68 24.13
CA ALA A 57 -10.66 55.90 24.51
C ALA A 57 -10.87 54.39 24.28
N MET A 58 -12.07 53.87 24.56
CA MET A 58 -12.43 52.47 24.34
C MET A 58 -12.38 52.09 22.86
N THR A 59 -12.95 52.92 21.96
CA THR A 59 -12.93 52.67 20.52
C THR A 59 -11.52 52.75 19.94
N LEU A 60 -10.70 53.68 20.43
CA LEU A 60 -9.30 53.78 20.02
C LEU A 60 -8.51 52.53 20.45
N ARG A 61 -8.75 52.02 21.66
CA ARG A 61 -8.11 50.80 22.16
C ARG A 61 -8.48 49.57 21.35
N ALA A 62 -9.76 49.45 20.98
CA ALA A 62 -10.23 48.37 20.12
C ALA A 62 -9.55 48.40 18.74
N ASN A 63 -9.43 49.57 18.12
CA ASN A 63 -8.78 49.73 16.81
C ASN A 63 -7.28 49.42 16.84
N VAL A 64 -6.55 49.90 17.86
CA VAL A 64 -5.12 49.59 18.03
C VAL A 64 -4.90 48.10 18.24
N HIS A 65 -5.78 47.45 19.01
CA HIS A 65 -5.70 46.01 19.20
C HIS A 65 -5.93 45.27 17.87
N LEU A 66 -6.96 45.63 17.10
CA LEU A 66 -7.27 45.01 15.82
C LEU A 66 -6.10 45.10 14.81
N GLN A 67 -5.50 46.29 14.66
CA GLN A 67 -4.35 46.49 13.77
C GLN A 67 -3.13 45.66 14.19
N SER A 68 -2.91 45.49 15.49
CA SER A 68 -1.80 44.66 15.99
C SER A 68 -2.01 43.17 15.69
N PHE A 69 -3.27 42.72 15.60
CA PHE A 69 -3.61 41.34 15.20
C PHE A 69 -3.48 41.13 13.69
N GLU A 70 -3.87 42.11 12.87
CA GLU A 70 -3.72 42.03 11.41
C GLU A 70 -2.24 42.06 10.98
N GLN A 71 -1.40 42.93 11.56
CA GLN A 71 0.03 42.98 11.23
C GLN A 71 0.78 41.68 11.61
N ARG A 72 0.30 40.96 12.63
CA ARG A 72 0.90 39.67 13.04
C ARG A 72 0.55 38.50 12.10
N ARG A 73 -0.48 38.63 11.25
CA ARG A 73 -0.79 37.67 10.18
C ARG A 73 -0.04 38.02 8.90
N THR A 74 1.29 38.01 8.93
CA THR A 74 2.08 38.19 7.71
C THR A 74 2.07 36.87 6.91
N PRO A 75 1.36 36.74 5.76
CA PRO A 75 1.29 35.50 4.99
C PRO A 75 2.69 35.00 4.54
N ALA A 76 3.65 35.91 4.45
CA ALA A 76 5.06 35.59 4.21
C ALA A 76 5.68 34.65 5.29
N ARG A 77 5.26 34.73 6.55
CA ARG A 77 5.73 33.80 7.60
C ARG A 77 5.13 32.41 7.44
N PHE A 78 3.90 32.32 6.94
CA PHE A 78 3.22 31.05 6.69
C PHE A 78 3.87 30.31 5.52
N GLY A 79 4.20 31.00 4.43
CA GLY A 79 4.95 30.42 3.31
C GLY A 79 6.33 29.92 3.71
N ARG A 80 7.05 30.67 4.56
CA ARG A 80 8.36 30.25 5.09
C ARG A 80 8.24 29.03 6.00
N MET A 81 7.23 28.99 6.87
CA MET A 81 6.94 27.83 7.72
C MET A 81 6.62 26.59 6.87
N LEU A 82 5.78 26.74 5.84
CA LEU A 82 5.44 25.65 4.94
C LEU A 82 6.66 25.13 4.16
N ALA A 83 7.53 26.03 3.69
CA ALA A 83 8.79 25.68 3.04
C ALA A 83 9.74 24.93 4.00
N SER A 84 9.84 25.35 5.26
CA SER A 84 10.62 24.62 6.28
C SER A 84 10.04 23.25 6.59
N PHE A 85 8.72 23.11 6.66
CA PHE A 85 8.05 21.82 6.82
C PHE A 85 8.29 20.90 5.61
N ALA A 86 8.17 21.43 4.39
CA ALA A 86 8.46 20.70 3.17
C ALA A 86 9.93 20.26 3.11
N GLY A 87 10.86 21.14 3.47
CA GLY A 87 12.29 20.82 3.53
C GLY A 87 12.61 19.74 4.57
N LEU A 88 11.99 19.80 5.75
CA LEU A 88 12.11 18.77 6.78
C LEU A 88 11.54 17.43 6.31
N ALA A 89 10.39 17.46 5.62
CA ALA A 89 9.77 16.25 5.07
C ALA A 89 10.65 15.60 3.99
N VAL A 90 11.20 16.39 3.06
CA VAL A 90 12.13 15.91 2.02
C VAL A 90 13.40 15.34 2.65
N PHE A 91 13.96 16.02 3.66
CA PHE A 91 15.12 15.54 4.39
C PHE A 91 14.84 14.22 5.12
N ASN A 92 13.67 14.09 5.76
CA ASN A 92 13.25 12.85 6.40
C ASN A 92 13.06 11.72 5.38
N LEU A 93 12.46 12.03 4.22
CA LEU A 93 12.27 11.08 3.13
C LEU A 93 13.61 10.50 2.65
N PHE A 94 14.67 11.32 2.58
CA PHE A 94 16.00 10.85 2.19
C PHE A 94 16.58 9.81 3.16
N MET A 95 16.21 9.87 4.44
CA MET A 95 16.56 8.83 5.43
C MET A 95 15.66 7.60 5.35
N VAL A 96 14.35 7.79 5.12
CA VAL A 96 13.36 6.71 5.13
C VAL A 96 13.40 5.88 3.85
N VAL A 97 13.63 6.49 2.68
CA VAL A 97 13.60 5.81 1.38
C VAL A 97 14.61 4.66 1.31
N PRO A 98 15.91 4.84 1.66
CA PRO A 98 16.87 3.73 1.65
C PRO A 98 16.46 2.60 2.60
N ALA A 99 15.92 2.92 3.77
CA ALA A 99 15.44 1.94 4.74
C ALA A 99 14.23 1.16 4.19
N ALA A 100 13.30 1.84 3.53
CA ALA A 100 12.13 1.24 2.90
C ALA A 100 12.53 0.33 1.72
N VAL A 101 13.46 0.77 0.87
CA VAL A 101 14.01 -0.05 -0.22
C VAL A 101 14.68 -1.31 0.33
N PHE A 102 15.48 -1.18 1.39
CA PHE A 102 16.12 -2.34 2.02
C PHE A 102 15.09 -3.30 2.63
N ALA A 103 14.05 -2.78 3.30
CA ALA A 103 12.97 -3.60 3.84
C ALA A 103 12.19 -4.33 2.73
N ALA A 104 11.89 -3.65 1.62
CA ALA A 104 11.24 -4.25 0.47
C ALA A 104 12.10 -5.35 -0.16
N LEU A 105 13.41 -5.14 -0.27
CA LEU A 105 14.35 -6.16 -0.76
C LEU A 105 14.37 -7.40 0.14
N LEU A 106 14.40 -7.21 1.47
CA LEU A 106 14.29 -8.31 2.41
C LEU A 106 12.99 -9.10 2.21
N ILE A 107 11.85 -8.42 2.13
CA ILE A 107 10.54 -9.05 1.90
C ILE A 107 10.52 -9.84 0.59
N ALA A 108 11.11 -9.30 -0.48
CA ALA A 108 11.22 -9.98 -1.76
C ALA A 108 12.04 -11.27 -1.65
N VAL A 109 13.17 -11.24 -0.95
CA VAL A 109 14.01 -12.43 -0.71
C VAL A 109 13.28 -13.47 0.13
N TYR A 110 12.55 -13.06 1.18
CA TYR A 110 11.71 -13.96 1.98
C TYR A 110 10.63 -14.62 1.12
N THR A 111 9.91 -13.84 0.31
CA THR A 111 8.87 -14.35 -0.58
C THR A 111 9.45 -15.32 -1.61
N CYS A 112 10.61 -15.00 -2.19
CA CYS A 112 11.30 -15.85 -3.15
C CYS A 112 11.77 -17.17 -2.52
N SER A 113 12.38 -17.09 -1.34
CA SER A 113 12.78 -18.25 -0.54
C SER A 113 11.59 -19.16 -0.20
N PHE A 114 10.46 -18.55 0.21
CA PHE A 114 9.22 -19.29 0.49
C PHE A 114 8.66 -19.96 -0.77
N ALA A 115 8.65 -19.26 -1.91
CA ALA A 115 8.21 -19.81 -3.18
C ALA A 115 9.08 -21.00 -3.62
N PHE A 116 10.41 -20.91 -3.47
CA PHE A 116 11.31 -22.03 -3.73
C PHE A 116 11.14 -23.19 -2.74
N TYR A 117 10.85 -22.90 -1.47
CA TYR A 117 10.57 -23.94 -0.50
C TYR A 117 9.30 -24.72 -0.85
N VAL A 118 8.18 -24.02 -1.08
CA VAL A 118 6.90 -24.65 -1.43
C VAL A 118 6.96 -25.32 -2.80
N GLY A 119 7.52 -24.64 -3.81
CA GLY A 119 7.71 -25.20 -5.15
C GLY A 119 8.64 -26.42 -5.14
N GLY A 120 9.68 -26.40 -4.31
CA GLY A 120 10.60 -27.52 -4.15
C GLY A 120 9.92 -28.73 -3.54
N ILE A 121 9.07 -28.53 -2.53
CA ILE A 121 8.26 -29.59 -1.93
C ILE A 121 7.29 -30.17 -2.97
N ALA A 122 6.63 -29.33 -3.76
CA ALA A 122 5.70 -29.78 -4.80
C ALA A 122 6.41 -30.63 -5.87
N VAL A 123 7.57 -30.18 -6.36
CA VAL A 123 8.38 -30.93 -7.34
C VAL A 123 8.93 -32.23 -6.75
N ALA A 124 9.42 -32.19 -5.51
CA ALA A 124 9.92 -33.38 -4.82
C ALA A 124 8.80 -34.41 -4.58
N ALA A 125 7.62 -33.95 -4.17
CA ALA A 125 6.44 -34.80 -3.97
C ALA A 125 5.96 -35.41 -5.29
N SER A 126 5.92 -34.64 -6.38
CA SER A 126 5.57 -35.15 -7.72
C SER A 126 6.54 -36.23 -8.19
N GLY A 127 7.85 -36.00 -8.04
CA GLY A 127 8.88 -36.98 -8.40
C GLY A 127 8.80 -38.26 -7.57
N LEU A 128 8.48 -38.17 -6.28
CA LEU A 128 8.35 -39.32 -5.38
C LEU A 128 7.03 -40.08 -5.58
N ALA A 129 5.92 -39.37 -5.79
CA ALA A 129 4.60 -39.96 -5.98
C ALA A 129 4.45 -40.63 -7.36
N GLY A 130 5.28 -40.27 -8.35
CA GLY A 130 5.08 -40.72 -9.73
C GLY A 130 3.82 -40.16 -10.39
N ALA A 131 3.18 -39.19 -9.76
CA ALA A 131 1.97 -38.55 -10.24
C ALA A 131 2.32 -37.48 -11.29
N ASN A 132 2.87 -37.90 -12.42
CA ASN A 132 2.81 -37.10 -13.65
C ASN A 132 1.43 -37.25 -14.34
N GLU A 133 0.48 -37.94 -13.70
CA GLU A 133 -0.86 -38.16 -14.20
C GLU A 133 -1.82 -37.12 -13.63
N MET A 134 -2.17 -36.12 -14.43
CA MET A 134 -3.33 -35.28 -14.14
C MET A 134 -4.59 -36.06 -14.51
N ILE A 135 -5.33 -36.55 -13.51
CA ILE A 135 -6.65 -37.16 -13.70
C ILE A 135 -7.65 -36.01 -13.81
N LEU A 136 -7.97 -35.60 -15.04
CA LEU A 136 -9.04 -34.66 -15.30
C LEU A 136 -10.36 -35.43 -15.43
N ALA A 137 -11.03 -35.67 -14.30
CA ALA A 137 -12.36 -36.26 -14.29
C ALA A 137 -13.39 -35.20 -14.75
N GLY A 138 -13.64 -35.14 -16.06
CA GLY A 138 -14.67 -34.30 -16.66
C GLY A 138 -15.50 -35.10 -17.67
N PRO A 139 -16.82 -34.86 -17.79
CA PRO A 139 -17.66 -35.55 -18.76
C PRO A 139 -17.42 -34.96 -20.14
N LEU A 140 -16.34 -35.34 -20.80
CA LEU A 140 -16.08 -34.93 -22.18
C LEU A 140 -16.66 -35.98 -23.12
N HIS A 141 -17.87 -35.72 -23.61
CA HIS A 141 -18.47 -36.45 -24.72
C HIS A 141 -17.58 -36.32 -25.97
N HIS A 142 -17.02 -37.43 -26.42
CA HIS A 142 -16.33 -37.53 -27.70
C HIS A 142 -17.38 -37.58 -28.81
N MET A 143 -17.55 -36.46 -29.52
CA MET A 143 -18.31 -36.42 -30.77
C MET A 143 -17.37 -36.95 -31.87
N VAL A 144 -17.39 -38.26 -32.12
CA VAL A 144 -17.06 -38.81 -33.44
C VAL A 144 -18.28 -39.58 -33.90
N ASP A 145 -19.16 -38.80 -34.51
CA ASP A 145 -20.17 -39.19 -35.48
C ASP A 145 -19.44 -39.01 -36.84
N ILE A 146 -19.51 -39.81 -37.90
CA ILE A 146 -20.32 -40.95 -38.35
C ILE A 146 -19.43 -41.62 -39.41
N ASP A 147 -19.32 -42.95 -39.42
CA ASP A 147 -19.34 -43.64 -40.73
C ASP A 147 -20.08 -44.97 -40.56
N ASP A 148 -21.07 -45.10 -41.42
CA ASP A 148 -22.12 -46.12 -41.46
C ASP A 148 -21.52 -47.43 -41.99
N ASP A 149 -21.23 -48.38 -41.10
CA ASP A 149 -21.43 -49.81 -41.34
C ASP A 149 -21.09 -50.60 -40.07
N GLY A 150 -22.00 -51.51 -39.70
CA GLY A 150 -22.00 -52.18 -38.41
C GLY A 150 -20.73 -52.99 -38.12
N GLU A 151 -19.99 -52.58 -37.08
CA GLU A 151 -19.33 -53.43 -36.09
C GLU A 151 -18.68 -52.52 -35.03
N ALA A 152 -18.98 -52.75 -33.75
CA ALA A 152 -18.48 -51.98 -32.61
C ALA A 152 -16.95 -52.11 -32.44
N ARG A 153 -16.19 -51.35 -33.25
CA ARG A 153 -14.71 -51.24 -33.22
C ARG A 153 -14.20 -49.97 -32.55
N GLY A 154 -15.08 -49.05 -32.12
CA GLY A 154 -14.73 -47.70 -31.70
C GLY A 154 -13.97 -47.55 -30.37
N GLU A 155 -14.14 -48.44 -29.41
CA GLU A 155 -13.55 -48.28 -28.05
C GLU A 155 -12.30 -49.14 -27.80
N ARG A 156 -11.79 -49.79 -28.86
CA ARG A 156 -10.80 -50.88 -28.77
C ARG A 156 -9.35 -50.42 -28.96
N LEU A 157 -9.16 -49.14 -29.25
CA LEU A 157 -7.87 -48.55 -29.63
C LEU A 157 -7.67 -47.28 -28.80
N GLN A 158 -6.72 -47.31 -27.88
CA GLN A 158 -6.25 -46.15 -27.15
C GLN A 158 -5.37 -45.30 -28.07
N THR A 159 -5.83 -44.10 -28.42
CA THR A 159 -5.05 -43.14 -29.20
C THR A 159 -4.03 -42.46 -28.28
N ARG A 160 -2.75 -42.84 -28.38
CA ARG A 160 -1.64 -42.17 -27.70
C ARG A 160 -1.08 -41.09 -28.61
N VAL A 161 -1.17 -39.84 -28.16
CA VAL A 161 -0.55 -38.70 -28.85
C VAL A 161 0.72 -38.32 -28.09
N SER A 162 1.87 -38.46 -28.74
CA SER A 162 3.17 -38.02 -28.22
C SER A 162 3.67 -36.83 -29.02
N ILE A 163 4.12 -35.78 -28.33
CA ILE A 163 4.68 -34.58 -28.95
C ILE A 163 6.15 -34.54 -28.59
N GLY A 164 7.02 -34.65 -29.59
CA GLY A 164 8.47 -34.57 -29.40
C GLY A 164 9.14 -33.66 -30.42
N GLU A 165 10.46 -33.53 -30.38
CA GLU A 165 11.22 -32.64 -31.27
C GLU A 165 11.05 -32.91 -32.77
N ARG A 166 10.56 -34.11 -33.14
CA ARG A 166 10.31 -34.54 -34.53
C ARG A 166 8.86 -34.30 -35.00
N GLY A 167 8.01 -33.69 -34.17
CA GLY A 167 6.62 -33.40 -34.46
C GLY A 167 5.63 -34.19 -33.60
N ILE A 168 4.35 -34.16 -34.00
CA ILE A 168 3.25 -34.83 -33.29
C ILE A 168 3.09 -36.24 -33.85
N GLU A 169 3.37 -37.26 -33.05
CA GLU A 169 3.14 -38.66 -33.40
C GLU A 169 1.85 -39.17 -32.75
N VAL A 170 0.85 -39.47 -33.57
CA VAL A 170 -0.41 -40.08 -33.13
C VAL A 170 -0.35 -41.58 -33.38
N ARG A 171 -0.30 -42.38 -32.32
CA ARG A 171 -0.21 -43.84 -32.40
C ARG A 171 -1.42 -44.47 -31.70
N GLN A 172 -2.30 -45.11 -32.47
CA GLN A 172 -3.36 -45.94 -31.91
C GLN A 172 -2.76 -47.27 -31.45
N GLN A 173 -2.83 -47.53 -30.15
CA GLN A 173 -2.43 -48.80 -29.55
C GLN A 173 -3.66 -49.53 -29.00
N ARG A 174 -3.63 -50.85 -29.00
CA ARG A 174 -4.72 -51.68 -28.47
C ARG A 174 -4.76 -51.53 -26.95
N SER A 175 -5.94 -51.28 -26.39
CA SER A 175 -6.12 -51.05 -24.96
C SER A 175 -5.76 -52.30 -24.13
N PRO A 176 -5.20 -52.17 -22.91
CA PRO A 176 -4.81 -53.31 -22.07
C PRO A 176 -5.96 -54.28 -21.76
N GLY A 177 -7.19 -53.76 -21.63
CA GLY A 177 -8.39 -54.56 -21.43
C GLY A 177 -8.67 -55.51 -22.60
N LEU A 178 -8.33 -55.11 -23.83
CA LEU A 178 -8.52 -55.92 -25.02
C LEU A 178 -7.47 -57.04 -25.14
N GLN A 179 -6.27 -56.79 -24.61
CA GLN A 179 -5.24 -57.83 -24.53
C GLN A 179 -5.66 -58.93 -23.54
N GLN A 180 -6.26 -58.52 -22.41
CA GLN A 180 -6.74 -59.42 -21.37
C GLN A 180 -8.01 -60.17 -21.79
N GLU A 181 -8.93 -59.53 -22.54
CA GLU A 181 -10.09 -60.20 -23.15
C GLU A 181 -9.69 -61.23 -24.22
N LEU A 182 -8.62 -60.99 -25.00
CA LEU A 182 -8.13 -61.95 -25.99
C LEU A 182 -7.46 -63.17 -25.33
N ASP A 183 -6.83 -62.97 -24.18
CA ASP A 183 -6.26 -64.05 -23.37
C ASP A 183 -7.38 -64.83 -22.64
N GLU A 184 -8.45 -64.15 -22.20
CA GLU A 184 -9.63 -64.73 -21.54
C GLU A 184 -10.66 -65.32 -22.53
N GLU A 185 -10.68 -64.93 -23.81
CA GLU A 185 -11.56 -65.49 -24.87
C GLU A 185 -11.28 -66.97 -25.18
N SER A 186 -10.18 -67.50 -24.67
CA SER A 186 -9.92 -68.95 -24.64
C SER A 186 -10.83 -69.70 -23.66
N SER A 187 -11.54 -69.02 -22.76
CA SER A 187 -12.39 -69.61 -21.73
C SER A 187 -13.75 -68.90 -21.63
N ARG A 188 -14.75 -69.52 -22.27
CA ARG A 188 -16.08 -68.94 -22.51
C ARG A 188 -16.92 -68.63 -21.26
N SER A 189 -17.64 -67.53 -21.43
CA SER A 189 -19.05 -67.27 -21.08
C SER A 189 -19.40 -67.04 -19.61
N GLY A 190 -19.72 -65.78 -19.29
CA GLY A 190 -20.55 -65.49 -18.13
C GLY A 190 -20.42 -64.11 -17.51
N ARG A 191 -20.13 -63.03 -18.25
CA ARG A 191 -20.10 -61.67 -17.67
C ARG A 191 -20.53 -60.61 -18.70
N LEU A 192 -21.84 -60.43 -18.84
CA LEU A 192 -22.41 -59.37 -19.68
C LEU A 192 -23.07 -58.25 -18.86
N LEU A 193 -23.00 -58.32 -17.52
CA LEU A 193 -23.62 -57.34 -16.62
C LEU A 193 -22.60 -56.42 -15.94
N ASP A 194 -21.35 -56.88 -15.70
CA ASP A 194 -20.26 -56.04 -15.14
C ASP A 194 -19.73 -54.99 -16.13
N ASN A 195 -19.87 -55.24 -17.44
CA ASN A 195 -19.30 -54.37 -18.47
C ASN A 195 -20.00 -53.00 -18.55
N ALA A 196 -21.23 -52.88 -18.05
CA ALA A 196 -21.94 -51.59 -18.01
C ALA A 196 -21.35 -50.63 -16.95
N GLU A 197 -20.73 -51.15 -15.90
CA GLU A 197 -20.09 -50.35 -14.85
C GLU A 197 -18.70 -49.86 -15.28
N ALA A 198 -17.97 -50.67 -16.06
CA ALA A 198 -16.69 -50.28 -16.66
C ALA A 198 -16.82 -49.17 -17.74
N MET A 199 -17.98 -49.09 -18.41
CA MET A 199 -18.28 -48.07 -19.44
C MET A 199 -18.54 -46.68 -18.85
N ALA A 200 -18.84 -46.59 -17.54
CA ALA A 200 -19.07 -45.32 -16.85
C ALA A 200 -17.77 -44.63 -16.38
N ASP A 201 -16.65 -45.37 -16.33
CA ASP A 201 -15.34 -44.87 -15.86
C ASP A 201 -14.37 -44.62 -17.03
N GLY A 202 -14.87 -43.98 -18.09
CA GLY A 202 -14.10 -43.53 -19.25
C GLY A 202 -13.13 -42.39 -18.91
N SER A 203 -12.18 -42.66 -18.01
CA SER A 203 -11.14 -41.71 -17.61
C SER A 203 -10.05 -41.63 -18.68
N VAL A 204 -10.08 -40.55 -19.47
CA VAL A 204 -9.03 -40.23 -20.42
C VAL A 204 -7.74 -39.90 -19.65
N ARG A 205 -6.76 -40.80 -19.68
CA ARG A 205 -5.44 -40.59 -19.06
C ARG A 205 -4.51 -39.91 -20.05
N ILE A 206 -4.21 -38.64 -19.81
CA ILE A 206 -3.19 -37.90 -20.56
C ILE A 206 -1.88 -37.97 -19.76
N SER A 207 -0.95 -38.81 -20.20
CA SER A 207 0.41 -38.85 -19.68
C SER A 207 1.24 -37.76 -20.36
N VAL A 208 1.53 -36.67 -19.65
CA VAL A 208 2.55 -35.71 -20.08
C VAL A 208 3.87 -36.18 -19.50
N ASP A 209 4.64 -36.93 -20.29
CA ASP A 209 6.04 -37.20 -19.97
C ASP A 209 6.84 -36.00 -20.49
N PRO A 210 7.35 -35.09 -19.64
CA PRO A 210 8.31 -34.11 -20.09
C PRO A 210 9.56 -34.86 -20.52
N GLU A 211 9.85 -34.85 -21.82
CA GLU A 211 11.00 -35.52 -22.42
C GLU A 211 12.28 -35.21 -21.60
N GLY A 212 12.84 -36.24 -20.94
CA GLY A 212 14.21 -36.23 -20.43
C GLY A 212 14.44 -36.13 -18.91
N ALA A 213 13.44 -35.92 -18.05
CA ALA A 213 13.67 -35.90 -16.61
C ALA A 213 13.35 -37.24 -15.96
N SER A 214 14.36 -38.11 -15.79
CA SER A 214 14.24 -39.34 -14.97
C SER A 214 13.59 -39.02 -13.62
N ARG A 215 12.74 -39.93 -13.10
CA ARG A 215 12.10 -39.79 -11.78
C ARG A 215 13.12 -39.40 -10.68
N ALA A 216 14.32 -39.95 -10.78
CA ALA A 216 15.45 -39.59 -9.92
C ALA A 216 15.87 -38.11 -10.08
N THR A 217 15.99 -37.60 -11.30
CA THR A 217 16.32 -36.20 -11.60
C THR A 217 15.28 -35.22 -11.05
N GLN A 218 13.98 -35.52 -11.16
CA GLN A 218 12.93 -34.66 -10.61
C GLN A 218 12.97 -34.59 -9.08
N THR A 219 13.18 -35.72 -8.40
CA THR A 219 13.33 -35.71 -6.93
C THR A 219 14.59 -34.97 -6.48
N VAL A 220 15.72 -35.15 -7.16
CA VAL A 220 16.99 -34.47 -6.84
C VAL A 220 16.86 -32.95 -7.06
N LEU A 221 16.22 -32.52 -8.14
CA LEU A 221 15.95 -31.09 -8.38
C LEU A 221 15.00 -30.51 -7.34
N GLY A 222 13.93 -31.23 -6.99
CA GLY A 222 12.99 -30.82 -5.93
C GLY A 222 13.67 -30.66 -4.58
N PHE A 223 14.42 -31.66 -4.12
CA PHE A 223 15.20 -31.58 -2.89
C PHE A 223 16.24 -30.45 -2.93
N GLY A 224 16.92 -30.26 -4.07
CA GLY A 224 17.84 -29.15 -4.27
C GLY A 224 17.17 -27.78 -4.10
N LEU A 225 15.96 -27.61 -4.65
CA LEU A 225 15.19 -26.38 -4.51
C LEU A 225 14.75 -26.13 -3.05
N VAL A 226 14.35 -27.18 -2.34
CA VAL A 226 13.99 -27.11 -0.91
C VAL A 226 15.18 -26.71 -0.05
N VAL A 227 16.32 -27.38 -0.21
CA VAL A 227 17.55 -27.08 0.54
C VAL A 227 18.03 -25.67 0.21
N GLY A 228 18.00 -25.27 -1.07
CA GLY A 228 18.32 -23.93 -1.51
C GLY A 228 17.37 -22.87 -0.90
N GLY A 229 16.07 -23.14 -0.87
CA GLY A 229 15.06 -22.31 -0.22
C GLY A 229 15.32 -22.13 1.27
N ILE A 230 15.61 -23.21 2.00
CA ILE A 230 15.97 -23.17 3.43
C ILE A 230 17.27 -22.39 3.65
N ALA A 231 18.29 -22.59 2.83
CA ALA A 231 19.56 -21.87 2.93
C ALA A 231 19.36 -20.35 2.71
N LEU A 232 18.58 -19.96 1.70
CA LEU A 232 18.18 -18.57 1.46
C LEU A 232 17.39 -17.99 2.63
N PHE A 233 16.48 -18.78 3.22
CA PHE A 233 15.71 -18.36 4.39
C PHE A 233 16.63 -18.08 5.58
N LEU A 234 17.54 -19.00 5.89
CA LEU A 234 18.51 -18.84 6.98
C LEU A 234 19.43 -17.63 6.73
N LEU A 235 19.89 -17.44 5.50
CA LEU A 235 20.68 -16.27 5.12
C LEU A 235 19.90 -14.97 5.36
N SER A 236 18.63 -14.92 4.96
CA SER A 236 17.78 -13.74 5.19
C SER A 236 17.58 -13.45 6.68
N LEU A 237 17.49 -14.50 7.51
CA LEU A 237 17.33 -14.39 8.96
C LEU A 237 18.61 -13.84 9.61
N VAL A 238 19.77 -14.29 9.14
CA VAL A 238 21.08 -13.75 9.55
C VAL A 238 21.18 -12.27 9.18
N VAL A 239 20.90 -11.91 7.92
CA VAL A 239 20.93 -10.50 7.47
C VAL A 239 19.99 -9.65 8.31
N THR A 240 18.76 -10.13 8.54
CA THR A 240 17.77 -9.42 9.39
C THR A 240 18.29 -9.21 10.81
N ARG A 241 18.91 -10.24 11.41
CA ARG A 241 19.54 -10.15 12.75
C ARG A 241 20.64 -9.11 12.79
N TYR A 242 21.55 -9.09 11.81
CA TYR A 242 22.63 -8.12 11.75
C TYR A 242 22.11 -6.69 11.52
N SER A 243 21.14 -6.51 10.63
CA SER A 243 20.48 -5.23 10.42
C SER A 243 19.79 -4.72 11.69
N ALA A 244 19.11 -5.58 12.44
CA ALA A 244 18.46 -5.21 13.70
C ALA A 244 19.48 -4.80 14.78
N ILE A 245 20.62 -5.48 14.87
CA ILE A 245 21.72 -5.11 15.79
C ILE A 245 22.30 -3.74 15.40
N GLY A 246 22.54 -3.51 14.10
CA GLY A 246 23.01 -2.22 13.59
C GLY A 246 22.04 -1.08 13.88
N LEU A 247 20.75 -1.31 13.63
CA LEU A 247 19.69 -0.34 13.89
C LEU A 247 19.56 -0.02 15.39
N ARG A 248 19.65 -1.05 16.25
CA ARG A 248 19.64 -0.86 17.72
C ARG A 248 20.83 -0.03 18.18
N ARG A 249 22.02 -0.24 17.62
CA ARG A 249 23.23 0.53 17.94
C ARG A 249 23.12 1.98 17.48
N TYR A 250 22.57 2.20 16.27
CA TYR A 250 22.30 3.55 15.75
C TYR A 250 21.26 4.29 16.61
N ALA A 251 20.16 3.63 16.98
CA ALA A 251 19.14 4.19 17.85
C ALA A 251 19.68 4.54 19.24
N GLN A 252 20.52 3.68 19.83
CA GLN A 252 21.19 3.95 21.10
C GLN A 252 22.12 5.18 21.03
N MET A 253 22.85 5.34 19.92
CA MET A 253 23.75 6.47 19.72
C MET A 253 23.00 7.80 19.55
N ASN A 254 21.89 7.81 18.81
CA ASN A 254 21.01 9.00 18.74
C ASN A 254 20.33 9.27 20.08
N HIS A 255 19.93 8.24 20.81
CA HIS A 255 19.31 8.39 22.12
C HIS A 255 20.30 8.93 23.17
N SER A 256 21.60 8.59 23.10
CA SER A 256 22.60 9.17 23.99
C SER A 256 22.90 10.64 23.69
N LEU A 257 22.77 11.07 22.42
CA LEU A 257 22.89 12.48 22.02
C LEU A 257 21.70 13.32 22.53
N LEU A 258 20.50 12.75 22.59
CA LEU A 258 19.30 13.43 23.11
C LEU A 258 19.25 13.49 24.64
N ARG A 259 19.98 12.60 25.35
CA ARG A 259 20.10 12.62 26.82
C ARG A 259 21.29 13.43 27.34
N GLY A 260 22.06 14.07 26.46
CA GLY A 260 23.36 14.68 26.78
C GLY A 260 23.44 16.19 26.56
N ARG A 261 22.56 16.98 27.19
CA ARG A 261 22.85 18.24 27.89
C ARG A 261 21.78 18.43 28.97
#